data_AF-A0A5B2TR57-F1
#
_entry.id   AF-A0A5B2TR57-F1
#
_cell.length_a   1.000
_cell.length_b   1.000
_cell.length_c   1.000
_cell.angle_alpha   90.00
_cell.angle_beta   90.00
_cell.angle_gamma   90.00
#
_symmetry.space_group_name_H-M   'P 1'
#
loop_
_entity.id
_entity.type
_entity.pdbx_description
1 polymer ?
#
loop_
_entity_poly.entity_id
_entity_poly.type
_entity_poly.pdbx_seq_one_letter_code
_entity_poly.pdbx_strand_id
1 'polypeptide(L)'
;MENLQLGISFYKLRYRSWKFEQQINVYPMKCLITIICIFWLSLGMAQTATMGTIELEITGMENDEGQMLVGLYNSEEGWLLKPFKGAFGKIANGVTTVIFRDIPEGVYAISVFHDKDNDGKLNRLFGLPTERFGASNNAPSRFGPPRWRDAKFQLLGGTLKHSIQIH
;
A
#
# COMPACT_ATOMS: atom_id res chain seq x y z
N MET A 1 10.83 -65.44 53.25
CA MET A 1 9.93 -64.41 52.70
C MET A 1 10.65 -63.27 51.96
N GLU A 2 11.99 -63.24 51.90
CA GLU A 2 12.77 -62.14 51.27
C GLU A 2 12.73 -62.10 49.74
N ASN A 3 12.59 -63.25 49.06
CA ASN A 3 12.67 -63.33 47.59
C ASN A 3 11.52 -62.61 46.86
N LEU A 4 10.36 -62.41 47.53
CA LEU A 4 9.23 -61.68 46.93
C LEU A 4 9.47 -60.16 46.89
N GLN A 5 10.22 -59.63 47.86
CA GLN A 5 10.44 -58.19 48.03
C GLN A 5 11.44 -57.64 47.00
N LEU A 6 12.43 -58.46 46.63
CA LEU A 6 13.38 -58.15 45.56
C LEU A 6 12.69 -58.08 44.20
N GLY A 7 11.81 -59.03 43.86
CA GLY A 7 11.08 -59.04 42.59
C GLY A 7 10.23 -57.79 42.35
N ILE A 8 9.54 -57.29 43.39
CA ILE A 8 8.73 -56.06 43.31
C ILE A 8 9.62 -54.82 43.12
N SER A 9 10.80 -54.79 43.75
CA SER A 9 11.78 -53.70 43.60
C SER A 9 12.35 -53.63 42.17
N PHE A 10 12.74 -54.77 41.60
CA PHE A 10 13.21 -54.85 40.20
C PHE A 10 12.12 -54.48 39.20
N TYR A 11 10.87 -54.90 39.43
CA TYR A 11 9.75 -54.54 38.55
C TYR A 11 9.45 -53.03 38.58
N LYS A 12 9.50 -52.41 39.77
CA LYS A 12 9.35 -50.96 39.92
C LYS A 12 10.50 -50.19 39.24
N LEU A 13 11.74 -50.65 39.38
CA LEU A 13 12.91 -50.01 38.74
C LEU A 13 12.84 -50.13 37.21
N ARG A 14 12.48 -51.30 36.69
CA ARG A 14 12.30 -51.53 35.25
C ARG A 14 11.13 -50.73 34.67
N TYR A 15 10.00 -50.64 35.37
CA TYR A 15 8.86 -49.82 34.95
C TYR A 15 9.18 -48.31 34.97
N ARG A 16 9.96 -47.87 35.96
CA ARG A 16 10.43 -46.49 36.05
C ARG A 16 11.42 -46.13 34.95
N SER A 17 12.32 -47.07 34.58
CA SER A 17 13.21 -46.96 33.42
C SER A 17 12.42 -46.86 32.11
N TRP A 18 11.44 -47.75 31.90
CA TRP A 18 10.62 -47.78 30.69
C TRP A 18 9.79 -46.50 30.48
N LYS A 19 9.20 -45.94 31.55
CA LYS A 19 8.51 -44.65 31.46
C LYS A 19 9.44 -43.47 31.16
N PHE A 20 10.68 -43.52 31.62
CA PHE A 20 11.68 -42.48 31.38
C PHE A 20 12.16 -42.50 29.93
N GLU A 21 12.43 -43.68 29.36
CA GLU A 21 12.74 -43.87 27.93
C GLU A 21 11.60 -43.45 27.00
N GLN A 22 10.35 -43.76 27.37
CA GLN A 22 9.18 -43.26 26.66
C GLN A 22 9.14 -41.72 26.68
N GLN A 23 9.30 -41.09 27.84
CA GLN A 23 9.28 -39.63 27.97
C GLN A 23 10.36 -38.94 27.14
N ILE A 24 11.62 -39.40 27.20
CA ILE A 24 12.75 -38.77 26.49
C ILE A 24 12.54 -38.74 24.98
N ASN A 25 11.89 -39.74 24.38
CA ASN A 25 11.72 -39.82 22.93
C ASN A 25 10.51 -39.03 22.40
N VAL A 26 9.47 -38.80 23.22
CA VAL A 26 8.30 -37.97 22.82
C VAL A 26 8.54 -36.47 22.93
N TYR A 27 9.41 -36.00 23.84
CA TYR A 27 9.71 -34.57 23.97
C TYR A 27 10.37 -33.92 22.72
N PRO A 28 11.41 -34.49 22.09
CA PRO A 28 12.00 -33.92 20.88
C PRO A 28 11.05 -33.98 19.69
N MET A 29 10.22 -35.03 19.60
CA MET A 29 9.23 -35.21 18.54
C MET A 29 8.10 -34.17 18.62
N LYS A 30 7.65 -33.82 19.84
CA LYS A 30 6.67 -32.76 20.07
C LYS A 30 7.24 -31.37 19.76
N CYS A 31 8.49 -31.09 20.15
CA CYS A 31 9.17 -29.85 19.76
C CYS A 31 9.32 -29.72 18.24
N LEU A 32 9.67 -30.81 17.55
CA LEU A 32 9.79 -30.82 16.08
C LEU A 32 8.44 -30.51 15.41
N ILE A 33 7.35 -31.12 15.87
CA ILE A 33 5.99 -30.86 15.35
C ILE A 33 5.59 -29.41 15.59
N THR A 34 5.88 -28.83 16.76
CA THR A 34 5.57 -27.42 17.06
C THR A 34 6.38 -26.46 16.18
N ILE A 35 7.66 -26.74 15.94
CA ILE A 35 8.52 -25.93 15.06
C ILE A 35 8.01 -26.01 13.61
N ILE A 36 7.62 -27.20 13.16
CA ILE A 36 7.00 -27.38 11.84
C ILE A 36 5.69 -26.57 11.76
N CYS A 37 4.79 -26.67 12.73
CA CYS A 37 3.54 -25.89 12.73
C CYS A 37 3.76 -24.37 12.69
N ILE A 38 4.77 -23.85 13.39
CA ILE A 38 5.14 -22.41 13.35
C ILE A 38 5.71 -22.03 11.99
N PHE A 39 6.51 -22.92 11.37
CA PHE A 39 7.07 -22.73 10.04
C PHE A 39 6.00 -22.77 8.92
N TRP A 40 4.95 -23.58 9.09
CA TRP A 40 3.80 -23.57 8.16
C TRP A 40 2.89 -22.35 8.38
N LEU A 41 2.80 -21.82 9.60
CA LEU A 41 2.05 -20.59 9.89
C LEU A 41 2.68 -19.34 9.24
N SER A 42 4.01 -19.31 9.09
CA SER A 42 4.71 -18.15 8.50
C SER A 42 4.63 -18.09 6.97
N LEU A 43 4.25 -19.17 6.29
CA LEU A 43 4.12 -19.23 4.83
C LEU A 43 2.83 -18.59 4.28
N GLY A 44 1.87 -18.25 5.14
CA GLY A 44 0.52 -17.80 4.75
C GLY A 44 0.35 -16.31 4.44
N MET A 45 1.40 -15.47 4.51
CA MET A 45 1.26 -14.00 4.40
C MET A 45 1.96 -13.36 3.20
N ALA A 46 2.29 -14.12 2.16
CA ALA A 46 2.71 -13.55 0.88
C ALA A 46 1.51 -13.27 -0.03
N GLN A 47 0.60 -12.37 0.38
CA GLN A 47 -0.39 -11.84 -0.55
C GLN A 47 0.32 -10.89 -1.52
N THR A 48 0.41 -11.29 -2.79
CA THR A 48 0.86 -10.40 -3.86
C THR A 48 -0.23 -9.33 -4.03
N ALA A 49 0.10 -8.08 -3.73
CA ALA A 49 -0.80 -6.97 -4.02
C ALA A 49 -1.02 -6.91 -5.54
N THR A 50 -2.28 -6.93 -5.96
CA THR A 50 -2.64 -6.74 -7.37
C THR A 50 -2.10 -5.38 -7.82
N MET A 51 -1.34 -5.34 -8.90
CA MET A 51 -0.84 -4.09 -9.47
C MET A 51 -1.78 -3.60 -10.57
N GLY A 52 -1.87 -2.28 -10.71
CA GLY A 52 -2.64 -1.60 -11.73
C GLY A 52 -1.87 -0.44 -12.37
N THR A 53 -2.49 0.14 -13.37
CA THR A 53 -2.02 1.31 -14.13
C THR A 53 -3.10 2.38 -14.08
N ILE A 54 -2.70 3.63 -13.85
CA ILE A 54 -3.58 4.79 -13.93
C ILE A 54 -3.16 5.59 -15.17
N GLU A 55 -4.04 5.68 -16.16
CA GLU A 55 -3.89 6.54 -17.33
C GLU A 55 -4.71 7.81 -17.09
N LEU A 56 -4.02 8.92 -16.91
CA LEU A 56 -4.61 10.21 -16.58
C LEU A 56 -4.60 11.13 -17.80
N GLU A 57 -5.77 11.63 -18.18
CA GLU A 57 -5.93 12.73 -19.12
C GLU A 57 -6.31 14.01 -18.37
N ILE A 58 -5.64 15.11 -18.69
CA ILE A 58 -5.84 16.41 -18.07
C ILE A 58 -6.18 17.39 -19.19
N THR A 59 -7.23 18.18 -18.99
CA THR A 59 -7.74 19.15 -19.96
C THR A 59 -7.99 20.50 -19.32
N GLY A 60 -8.11 21.56 -20.13
CA GLY A 60 -8.43 22.91 -19.65
C GLY A 60 -7.23 23.85 -19.48
N MET A 61 -6.08 23.54 -20.10
CA MET A 61 -4.96 24.48 -20.20
C MET A 61 -5.28 25.54 -21.25
N GLU A 62 -4.92 26.81 -20.98
CA GLU A 62 -5.14 27.93 -21.92
C GLU A 62 -4.08 28.01 -23.02
N ASN A 63 -2.89 27.46 -22.75
CA ASN A 63 -1.75 27.44 -23.65
C ASN A 63 -0.86 26.22 -23.31
N ASP A 64 0.11 25.96 -24.17
CA ASP A 64 1.05 24.83 -24.03
C ASP A 64 2.39 25.24 -23.37
N GLU A 65 2.46 26.41 -22.73
CA GLU A 65 3.68 26.87 -22.05
C GLU A 65 3.89 26.10 -20.74
N GLY A 66 5.15 25.92 -20.35
CA GLY A 66 5.48 25.24 -19.09
C GLY A 66 5.13 23.75 -19.10
N GLN A 67 4.68 23.25 -17.95
CA GLN A 67 4.44 21.83 -17.73
C GLN A 67 3.28 21.58 -16.76
N MET A 68 2.74 20.37 -16.81
CA MET A 68 1.74 19.92 -15.86
C MET A 68 2.40 19.15 -14.73
N LEU A 69 2.20 19.55 -13.48
CA LEU A 69 2.61 18.79 -12.31
C LEU A 69 1.46 17.93 -11.82
N VAL A 70 1.75 16.65 -11.60
CA VAL A 70 0.76 15.65 -11.18
C VAL A 70 1.25 14.96 -9.92
N GLY A 71 0.47 15.06 -8.85
CA GLY A 71 0.69 14.32 -7.60
C GLY A 71 -0.34 13.22 -7.43
N LEU A 72 0.11 11.97 -7.27
CA LEU A 72 -0.71 10.84 -6.85
C LEU A 72 -0.54 10.63 -5.34
N TYR A 73 -1.63 10.52 -4.61
CA TYR A 73 -1.66 10.42 -3.15
C TYR A 73 -2.42 9.16 -2.73
N ASN A 74 -1.97 8.51 -1.66
CA ASN A 74 -2.52 7.24 -1.16
C ASN A 74 -3.02 7.32 0.29
N SER A 75 -3.07 8.51 0.90
CA SER A 75 -3.62 8.73 2.23
C SER A 75 -4.21 10.12 2.39
N GLU A 76 -5.15 10.25 3.33
CA GLU A 76 -5.79 11.53 3.66
C GLU A 76 -4.81 12.48 4.35
N GLU A 77 -3.96 11.96 5.23
CA GLU A 77 -2.95 12.75 5.97
C GLU A 77 -1.88 13.33 5.04
N GLY A 78 -1.57 12.62 3.95
CA GLY A 78 -0.61 13.06 2.94
C GLY A 78 -1.22 13.96 1.87
N TRP A 79 -2.54 14.11 1.82
CA TRP A 79 -3.24 14.81 0.74
C TRP A 79 -2.75 16.26 0.58
N LEU A 80 -2.29 16.61 -0.63
CA LEU A 80 -1.69 17.90 -0.98
C LEU A 80 -0.40 18.29 -0.23
N LEU A 81 0.17 17.37 0.57
CA LEU A 81 1.37 17.59 1.36
C LEU A 81 2.52 16.67 0.95
N LYS A 82 2.24 15.37 0.83
CA LYS A 82 3.24 14.33 0.54
C LYS A 82 2.71 13.36 -0.52
N PRO A 83 3.10 13.54 -1.80
CA PRO A 83 2.69 12.62 -2.85
C PRO A 83 3.29 11.23 -2.62
N PHE A 84 2.51 10.20 -2.93
CA PHE A 84 3.00 8.83 -3.07
C PHE A 84 3.89 8.69 -4.30
N LYS A 85 3.46 9.28 -5.42
CA LYS A 85 4.24 9.42 -6.66
C LYS A 85 3.97 10.78 -7.29
N GLY A 86 4.97 11.34 -7.96
CA GLY A 86 4.86 12.56 -8.74
C GLY A 86 5.22 12.30 -10.21
N ALA A 87 4.68 13.12 -11.10
CA ALA A 87 5.02 13.11 -12.51
C ALA A 87 4.92 14.52 -13.11
N PHE A 88 5.69 14.75 -14.16
CA PHE A 88 5.57 15.91 -15.03
C PHE A 88 4.92 15.47 -16.34
N GLY A 89 3.99 16.26 -16.84
CA GLY A 89 3.32 16.04 -18.12
C GLY A 89 3.59 17.18 -19.08
N LYS A 90 3.95 16.84 -20.32
CA LYS A 90 4.03 17.82 -21.40
C LYS A 90 2.63 18.25 -21.81
N ILE A 91 2.42 19.55 -21.92
CA ILE A 91 1.18 20.13 -22.43
C ILE A 91 1.27 20.23 -23.96
N ALA A 92 0.24 19.76 -24.65
CA ALA A 92 0.09 19.87 -26.09
C ALA A 92 -1.38 20.02 -26.47
N ASN A 93 -1.70 21.05 -27.24
CA ASN A 93 -3.06 21.41 -27.65
C ASN A 93 -4.03 21.54 -26.45
N GLY A 94 -3.55 22.11 -25.35
CA GLY A 94 -4.36 22.29 -24.14
C GLY A 94 -4.70 20.99 -23.39
N VAL A 95 -3.98 19.90 -23.69
CA VAL A 95 -4.18 18.56 -23.10
C VAL A 95 -2.85 18.02 -22.59
N THR A 96 -2.89 17.22 -21.52
CA THR A 96 -1.75 16.45 -21.01
C THR A 96 -2.17 15.02 -20.70
N THR A 97 -1.31 14.05 -20.99
CA THR A 97 -1.50 12.65 -20.57
C THR A 97 -0.35 12.20 -19.67
N VAL A 98 -0.66 11.56 -18.54
CA VAL A 98 0.30 10.99 -17.59
C VAL A 98 -0.08 9.54 -17.29
N ILE A 99 0.91 8.66 -17.17
CA ILE A 99 0.69 7.24 -16.85
C ILE A 99 1.46 6.86 -15.60
N PHE A 100 0.76 6.38 -14.58
CA PHE A 100 1.36 5.74 -13.40
C PHE A 100 1.23 4.23 -13.53
N ARG A 101 2.36 3.53 -13.64
CA ARG A 101 2.43 2.05 -13.72
C ARG A 101 2.77 1.44 -12.36
N ASP A 102 2.49 0.15 -12.23
CA ASP A 102 2.83 -0.68 -11.07
C ASP A 102 2.34 -0.07 -9.75
N ILE A 103 1.07 0.36 -9.77
CA ILE A 103 0.39 0.94 -8.62
C ILE A 103 -0.37 -0.17 -7.90
N PRO A 104 -0.06 -0.45 -6.63
CA PRO A 104 -0.84 -1.41 -5.85
C PRO A 104 -2.33 -1.07 -5.88
N GLU A 105 -3.19 -2.06 -5.83
CA GLU A 105 -4.60 -1.84 -5.56
C GLU A 105 -4.77 -1.03 -4.26
N GLY A 106 -5.74 -0.12 -4.25
CA GLY A 106 -5.89 0.79 -3.12
C GLY A 106 -6.76 2.00 -3.42
N VAL A 107 -6.78 2.93 -2.46
CA VAL A 107 -7.52 4.19 -2.57
C VAL A 107 -6.52 5.31 -2.83
N TYR A 108 -6.80 6.09 -3.87
CA TYR A 108 -5.92 7.14 -4.36
C TYR A 108 -6.67 8.43 -4.61
N ALA A 109 -5.95 9.55 -4.60
CA ALA A 109 -6.43 10.81 -5.14
C ALA A 109 -5.31 11.46 -5.95
N ILE A 110 -5.67 12.28 -6.92
CA ILE A 110 -4.73 12.97 -7.80
C ILE A 110 -4.94 14.47 -7.64
N SER A 111 -3.86 15.24 -7.49
CA SER A 111 -3.86 16.69 -7.69
C SER A 111 -3.03 17.04 -8.91
N VAL A 112 -3.43 18.10 -9.60
CA VAL A 112 -2.74 18.60 -10.78
C VAL A 112 -2.67 20.12 -10.76
N PHE A 113 -1.60 20.69 -11.30
CA PHE A 113 -1.54 22.12 -11.59
C PHE A 113 -0.63 22.44 -12.77
N HIS A 114 -0.98 23.51 -13.48
CA HIS A 114 -0.21 24.03 -14.60
C HIS A 114 0.91 24.94 -14.05
N ASP A 115 2.14 24.43 -14.07
CA ASP A 115 3.36 25.16 -13.71
C ASP A 115 3.87 25.92 -14.93
N LYS A 116 3.59 27.21 -14.98
CA LYS A 116 3.85 28.03 -16.17
C LYS A 116 5.32 28.44 -16.27
N ASP A 117 5.98 28.66 -15.14
CA ASP A 117 7.36 29.16 -15.06
C ASP A 117 8.41 28.07 -14.84
N ASN A 118 7.97 26.82 -14.64
CA ASN A 118 8.80 25.62 -14.42
C ASN A 118 9.55 25.64 -13.08
N ASP A 119 9.04 26.31 -12.06
CA ASP A 119 9.65 26.34 -10.73
C ASP A 119 9.27 25.12 -9.86
N GLY A 120 8.32 24.31 -10.34
CA GLY A 120 7.83 23.10 -9.69
C GLY A 120 6.91 23.35 -8.50
N LYS A 121 6.39 24.57 -8.33
CA LYS A 121 5.54 24.97 -7.22
C LYS A 121 4.27 25.60 -7.75
N LEU A 122 3.19 25.39 -7.00
CA LEU A 122 1.94 26.07 -7.29
C LEU A 122 2.06 27.54 -6.87
N ASN A 123 2.03 28.44 -7.83
CA ASN A 123 2.09 29.87 -7.58
C ASN A 123 0.84 30.35 -6.83
N ARG A 124 1.03 31.22 -5.83
CA ARG A 124 -0.04 31.73 -4.96
C ARG A 124 0.11 33.21 -4.66
N LEU A 125 -1.01 33.93 -4.68
CA LEU A 125 -1.12 35.32 -4.24
C LEU A 125 -2.14 35.41 -3.10
N PHE A 126 -1.73 35.95 -1.95
CA PHE A 126 -2.54 35.95 -0.71
C PHE A 126 -3.12 34.56 -0.35
N GLY A 127 -2.35 33.48 -0.63
CA GLY A 127 -2.75 32.10 -0.35
C GLY A 127 -3.67 31.46 -1.41
N LEU A 128 -4.15 32.24 -2.40
CA LEU A 128 -4.96 31.74 -3.50
C LEU A 128 -4.07 31.33 -4.67
N PRO A 129 -4.29 30.15 -5.28
CA PRO A 129 -3.60 29.76 -6.50
C PRO A 129 -3.78 30.79 -7.61
N THR A 130 -2.69 31.18 -8.26
CA THR A 130 -2.72 32.04 -9.46
C THR A 130 -2.68 31.25 -10.75
N GLU A 131 -2.33 29.97 -10.66
CA GLU A 131 -2.30 29.03 -11.77
C GLU A 131 -3.49 28.09 -11.72
N ARG A 132 -3.87 27.56 -12.89
CA ARG A 132 -4.94 26.58 -13.01
C ARG A 132 -4.55 25.29 -12.31
N PHE A 133 -5.49 24.75 -11.55
CA PHE A 133 -5.28 23.52 -10.79
C PHE A 133 -6.54 22.66 -10.80
N GLY A 134 -6.38 21.41 -10.41
CA GLY A 134 -7.48 20.45 -10.35
C GLY A 134 -7.18 19.27 -9.45
N ALA A 135 -8.19 18.45 -9.25
CA ALA A 135 -8.08 17.19 -8.53
C ALA A 135 -8.94 16.12 -9.20
N SER A 136 -8.64 14.84 -8.91
CA SER A 136 -9.46 13.72 -9.34
C SER A 136 -10.93 13.89 -8.92
N ASN A 137 -11.82 13.23 -9.65
CA ASN A 137 -13.28 13.42 -9.61
C ASN A 137 -13.74 14.86 -9.87
N ASN A 138 -12.88 15.74 -10.40
CA ASN A 138 -13.13 17.18 -10.49
C ASN A 138 -13.60 17.76 -9.15
N ALA A 139 -12.96 17.32 -8.06
CA ALA A 139 -13.35 17.69 -6.70
C ALA A 139 -13.34 19.23 -6.54
N PRO A 140 -14.41 19.82 -5.98
CA PRO A 140 -14.57 21.26 -5.96
C PRO A 140 -13.63 21.94 -4.96
N SER A 141 -13.09 23.09 -5.36
CA SER A 141 -12.18 23.94 -4.56
C SER A 141 -12.83 25.26 -4.13
N ARG A 142 -14.16 25.25 -3.89
CA ARG A 142 -14.96 26.49 -3.68
C ARG A 142 -14.66 27.22 -2.37
N PHE A 143 -14.27 26.48 -1.33
CA PHE A 143 -14.01 27.01 0.02
C PHE A 143 -12.64 26.56 0.53
N GLY A 144 -11.63 26.67 -0.34
CA GLY A 144 -10.27 26.21 -0.09
C GLY A 144 -9.87 25.02 -0.95
N PRO A 145 -8.79 24.32 -0.60
CA PRO A 145 -8.31 23.16 -1.35
C PRO A 145 -9.37 22.06 -1.45
N PRO A 146 -9.35 21.24 -2.51
CA PRO A 146 -10.26 20.11 -2.66
C PRO A 146 -10.07 19.13 -1.50
N ARG A 147 -11.16 18.56 -0.99
CA ARG A 147 -11.10 17.60 0.13
C ARG A 147 -10.74 16.20 -0.38
N TRP A 148 -9.93 15.47 0.38
CA TRP A 148 -9.56 14.08 0.09
C TRP A 148 -10.78 13.20 -0.20
N ARG A 149 -11.81 13.28 0.65
CA ARG A 149 -13.05 12.50 0.50
C ARG A 149 -13.73 12.69 -0.85
N ASP A 150 -13.65 13.90 -1.42
CA ASP A 150 -14.31 14.24 -2.68
C ASP A 150 -13.41 13.87 -3.87
N ALA A 151 -12.08 13.88 -3.69
CA ALA A 151 -11.10 13.56 -4.73
C ALA A 151 -10.76 12.07 -4.85
N LYS A 152 -10.94 11.27 -3.79
CA LYS A 152 -10.47 9.89 -3.78
C LYS A 152 -11.25 8.96 -4.72
N PHE A 153 -10.56 7.97 -5.27
CA PHE A 153 -11.08 6.89 -6.10
C PHE A 153 -10.37 5.57 -5.75
N GLN A 154 -10.92 4.45 -6.20
CA GLN A 154 -10.37 3.12 -5.95
C GLN A 154 -9.72 2.55 -7.21
N LEU A 155 -8.51 2.00 -7.06
CA LEU A 155 -7.83 1.19 -8.06
C LEU A 155 -7.96 -0.29 -7.65
N LEU A 156 -8.54 -1.11 -8.53
CA LEU A 156 -8.81 -2.54 -8.31
C LEU A 156 -7.89 -3.44 -9.14
N GLY A 157 -6.68 -2.97 -9.46
CA GLY A 157 -5.79 -3.57 -10.45
C GLY A 157 -6.19 -3.23 -11.90
N GLY A 158 -5.49 -3.82 -12.87
CA GLY A 158 -5.72 -3.56 -14.29
C GLY A 158 -5.43 -2.10 -14.70
N THR A 159 -6.05 -1.61 -15.76
CA THR A 159 -5.89 -0.21 -16.22
C THR A 159 -7.13 0.62 -15.87
N LEU A 160 -6.94 1.65 -15.06
CA LEU A 160 -7.92 2.69 -14.77
C LEU A 160 -7.64 3.91 -15.64
N LYS A 161 -8.60 4.31 -16.46
CA LYS A 161 -8.57 5.60 -17.16
C LYS A 161 -9.28 6.65 -16.32
N HIS A 162 -8.63 7.78 -16.12
CA HIS A 162 -9.14 8.88 -15.30
C HIS A 162 -8.96 10.21 -16.04
N SER A 163 -9.92 11.11 -15.91
CA SER A 163 -9.87 12.43 -16.54
C SER A 163 -10.04 13.54 -15.51
N ILE A 164 -9.28 14.62 -15.66
CA ILE A 164 -9.39 15.84 -14.82
C ILE A 164 -9.51 17.06 -15.72
N GLN A 165 -10.44 17.95 -15.38
CA GLN A 165 -10.51 19.28 -15.96
C GLN A 165 -9.98 20.31 -14.95
N ILE A 166 -9.03 21.13 -15.37
CA ILE A 166 -8.50 22.22 -14.55
C ILE A 166 -9.24 23.52 -14.87
N HIS A 167 -9.29 24.41 -13.87
CA HIS A 167 -10.00 25.69 -13.93
C HIS A 167 -9.13 26.82 -13.41
#